data_AF-Q8RPN5-F1
#
_entry.id   AF-Q8RPN5-F1
#
_cell.length_a   1.000
_cell.length_b   1.000
_cell.length_c   1.000
_cell.angle_alpha   90.00
_cell.angle_beta   90.00
_cell.angle_gamma   90.00
#
_symmetry.space_group_name_H-M   'P 1'
#
loop_
_entity.id
_entity.type
_entity.pdbx_description
1 polymer ?
#
loop_
_entity_poly.entity_id
_entity_poly.type
_entity_poly.pdbx_seq_one_letter_code
_entity_poly.pdbx_strand_id
1 'polypeptide(L)'
;MHIRKKLGKLLKYRHIASRISLKNRKDRILSILSMTALVSSLGILFIILGSIVNNGYNALTTTKILLSITINNDTIEQQDKLTLRNNLIYFIHQSLEELFSNVIDLSNPDNRKIIYNIINDTAHHNLADFLLKNPKSTKFNIWFQSSTTFNKAIKNKNINHAIYQKVIAKLQNENRIKVSFNDALFTKYNSRSPENTGILGSLIGSMFTIIICLTFALPIGITSGICLSELIRI
;
A
#
# COMPACT_ATOMS: atom_id res chain seq x y z
N MET A 1 -51.09 62.25 -27.33
CA MET A 1 -49.60 62.19 -27.36
C MET A 1 -48.98 61.51 -26.13
N HIS A 2 -49.58 61.60 -24.94
CA HIS A 2 -49.00 61.11 -23.68
C HIS A 2 -48.93 59.58 -23.52
N ILE A 3 -49.90 58.85 -24.10
CA ILE A 3 -50.02 57.38 -23.98
C ILE A 3 -48.93 56.65 -24.77
N ARG A 4 -48.56 57.13 -25.97
CA ARG A 4 -47.48 56.55 -26.79
C ARG A 4 -46.11 56.61 -26.10
N LYS A 5 -45.79 57.72 -25.40
CA LYS A 5 -44.54 57.84 -24.61
C LYS A 5 -44.50 56.87 -23.42
N LYS A 6 -45.62 56.64 -22.75
CA LYS A 6 -45.72 55.71 -21.61
C LYS A 6 -45.59 54.25 -22.06
N LEU A 7 -46.24 53.89 -23.17
CA LEU A 7 -46.14 52.56 -23.79
C LEU A 7 -44.71 52.25 -24.28
N GLY A 8 -44.03 53.24 -24.87
CA GLY A 8 -42.63 53.11 -25.30
C GLY A 8 -41.65 52.88 -24.14
N LYS A 9 -41.84 53.52 -22.99
CA LYS A 9 -41.05 53.25 -21.78
C LYS A 9 -41.28 51.83 -21.26
N LEU A 10 -42.53 51.37 -21.20
CA LEU A 10 -42.86 50.02 -20.71
C LEU A 10 -42.30 48.91 -21.60
N LEU A 11 -42.33 49.08 -22.93
CA LEU A 11 -41.70 48.15 -23.87
C LEU A 11 -40.17 48.12 -23.73
N LYS A 12 -39.53 49.27 -23.46
CA LYS A 12 -38.07 49.36 -23.23
C LYS A 12 -37.66 48.66 -21.92
N TYR A 13 -38.42 48.84 -20.84
CA TYR A 13 -38.23 48.12 -19.58
C TYR A 13 -38.39 46.60 -19.75
N ARG A 14 -39.40 46.15 -20.53
CA ARG A 14 -39.60 44.73 -20.83
C ARG A 14 -38.42 44.13 -21.61
N HIS A 15 -37.85 44.87 -22.57
CA HIS A 15 -36.66 44.44 -23.32
C HIS A 15 -35.39 44.38 -22.46
N ILE A 16 -35.23 45.31 -21.51
CA ILE A 16 -34.09 45.30 -20.59
C ILE A 16 -34.23 44.14 -19.59
N ALA A 17 -35.42 43.97 -19.00
CA ALA A 17 -35.71 42.87 -18.09
C ALA A 17 -35.56 41.49 -18.75
N SER A 18 -36.00 41.33 -20.01
CA SER A 18 -35.83 40.05 -20.72
C SER A 18 -34.36 39.74 -21.00
N ARG A 19 -33.54 40.74 -21.40
CA ARG A 19 -32.08 40.57 -21.55
C ARG A 19 -31.39 40.22 -20.22
N ILE A 20 -31.78 40.87 -19.12
CA ILE A 20 -31.22 40.58 -17.77
C ILE A 20 -31.60 39.16 -17.33
N SER A 21 -32.86 38.73 -17.56
CA SER A 21 -33.31 37.37 -17.20
C SER A 21 -32.60 36.27 -17.99
N LEU A 22 -32.29 36.50 -19.27
CA LEU A 22 -31.55 35.58 -20.12
C LEU A 22 -30.07 35.48 -19.73
N LYS A 23 -29.45 36.61 -19.33
CA LYS A 23 -28.09 36.63 -18.80
C LYS A 23 -28.00 35.88 -17.47
N ASN A 24 -28.91 36.16 -16.54
CA ASN A 24 -28.94 35.51 -15.22
C ASN A 24 -29.14 33.99 -15.30
N ARG A 25 -29.84 33.48 -16.33
CA ARG A 25 -29.96 32.03 -16.56
C ARG A 25 -28.64 31.40 -17.00
N LYS A 26 -27.91 32.07 -17.91
CA LYS A 26 -26.58 31.60 -18.36
C LYS A 26 -25.56 31.63 -17.22
N ASP A 27 -25.57 32.68 -16.40
CA ASP A 27 -24.70 32.80 -15.23
C ASP A 27 -24.99 31.71 -14.18
N ARG A 28 -26.28 31.40 -13.93
CA ARG A 28 -26.66 30.26 -13.07
C ARG A 28 -26.22 28.91 -13.63
N ILE A 29 -26.41 28.67 -14.92
CA ILE A 29 -25.96 27.42 -15.57
C ILE A 29 -24.44 27.28 -15.47
N LEU A 30 -23.69 28.35 -15.72
CA LEU A 30 -22.23 28.36 -15.60
C LEU A 30 -21.78 28.05 -14.17
N SER A 31 -22.43 28.67 -13.17
CA SER A 31 -22.13 28.41 -11.76
C SER A 31 -22.49 26.99 -11.31
N ILE A 32 -23.57 26.41 -11.83
CA ILE A 32 -23.93 25.02 -11.54
C ILE A 32 -22.90 24.08 -12.18
N LEU A 33 -22.52 24.33 -13.43
CA LEU A 33 -21.54 23.53 -14.15
C LEU A 33 -20.18 23.49 -13.42
N SER A 34 -19.69 24.65 -12.97
CA SER A 34 -18.44 24.74 -12.21
C SER A 34 -18.55 24.07 -10.83
N MET A 35 -19.68 24.24 -10.14
CA MET A 35 -19.93 23.58 -8.84
C MET A 35 -19.97 22.05 -9.00
N THR A 36 -20.66 21.54 -10.02
CA THR A 36 -20.70 20.09 -10.30
C THR A 36 -19.33 19.55 -10.69
N ALA A 37 -18.53 20.32 -11.43
CA ALA A 37 -17.17 19.94 -11.79
C ALA A 37 -16.27 19.85 -10.54
N LEU A 38 -16.38 20.82 -9.62
CA LEU A 38 -15.65 20.81 -8.34
C LEU A 38 -16.05 19.62 -7.46
N VAL A 39 -17.36 19.37 -7.30
CA VAL A 39 -17.86 18.24 -6.51
C VAL A 39 -17.44 16.90 -7.12
N SER A 40 -17.49 16.77 -8.45
CA SER A 40 -17.03 15.57 -9.15
C SER A 40 -15.53 15.34 -8.97
N SER A 41 -14.72 16.40 -9.11
CA SER A 41 -13.27 16.35 -8.89
C SER A 41 -12.93 15.94 -7.46
N LEU A 42 -13.62 16.51 -6.47
CA LEU A 42 -13.41 16.15 -5.07
C LEU A 42 -13.92 14.72 -4.77
N GLY A 43 -15.03 14.33 -5.37
CA GLY A 43 -15.61 12.99 -5.25
C GLY A 43 -14.67 11.91 -5.79
N ILE A 44 -14.06 12.12 -6.96
CA ILE A 44 -13.10 11.17 -7.53
C ILE A 44 -11.89 10.97 -6.60
N LEU A 45 -11.44 12.03 -5.94
CA LEU A 45 -10.33 11.96 -4.98
C LEU A 45 -10.68 11.05 -3.80
N PHE A 46 -11.87 11.20 -3.22
CA PHE A 46 -12.31 10.32 -2.12
C PHE A 46 -12.50 8.87 -2.55
N ILE A 47 -13.01 8.64 -3.77
CA ILE A 47 -13.15 7.28 -4.33
C ILE A 47 -11.76 6.62 -4.47
N ILE A 48 -10.79 7.34 -5.02
CA ILE A 48 -9.41 6.84 -5.17
C ILE A 48 -8.80 6.57 -3.79
N LEU A 49 -8.94 7.51 -2.85
CA LEU A 49 -8.41 7.36 -1.49
C LEU A 49 -9.04 6.15 -0.78
N GLY A 50 -10.36 5.97 -0.89
CA GLY A 50 -11.06 4.80 -0.35
C GLY A 50 -10.57 3.49 -0.97
N SER A 51 -10.35 3.45 -2.29
CA SER A 51 -9.79 2.29 -2.98
C SER A 51 -8.38 1.95 -2.50
N ILE A 52 -7.53 2.96 -2.29
CA ILE A 52 -6.17 2.78 -1.76
C ILE A 52 -6.21 2.21 -0.35
N VAL A 53 -7.07 2.72 0.53
CA VAL A 53 -7.21 2.20 1.91
C VAL A 53 -7.71 0.76 1.90
N ASN A 54 -8.75 0.46 1.11
CA ASN A 54 -9.33 -0.88 1.05
C ASN A 54 -8.33 -1.92 0.49
N ASN A 55 -7.62 -1.57 -0.58
CA ASN A 55 -6.61 -2.45 -1.17
C ASN A 55 -5.33 -2.53 -0.31
N GLY A 56 -4.99 -1.45 0.39
CA GLY A 56 -3.79 -1.32 1.22
C GLY A 56 -3.89 -2.00 2.58
N TYR A 57 -5.08 -2.11 3.18
CA TYR A 57 -5.27 -2.76 4.48
C TYR A 57 -4.74 -4.21 4.49
N ASN A 58 -4.91 -4.92 3.38
CA ASN A 58 -4.39 -6.28 3.21
C ASN A 58 -2.85 -6.36 3.21
N ALA A 59 -2.14 -5.27 2.92
CA ALA A 59 -0.68 -5.23 3.01
C ALA A 59 -0.17 -5.08 4.46
N LEU A 60 -0.97 -4.50 5.35
CA LEU A 60 -0.59 -4.24 6.75
C LEU A 60 -0.53 -5.51 7.61
N THR A 61 -1.19 -6.57 7.16
CA THR A 61 -1.22 -7.86 7.87
C THR A 61 -0.36 -8.89 7.15
N THR A 62 0.51 -9.57 7.89
CA THR A 62 1.34 -10.66 7.38
C THR A 62 1.01 -11.96 8.11
N THR A 63 1.13 -13.06 7.38
CA THR A 63 1.02 -14.39 7.98
C THR A 63 2.39 -14.80 8.51
N LYS A 64 2.42 -15.32 9.73
CA LYS A 64 3.60 -15.89 10.36
C LYS A 64 3.45 -17.41 10.46
N ILE A 65 4.54 -18.12 10.21
CA ILE A 65 4.63 -19.58 10.24
C ILE A 65 5.56 -19.97 11.38
N LEU A 66 5.12 -20.91 12.21
CA LEU A 66 5.93 -21.47 13.28
C LEU A 66 6.84 -22.57 12.74
N LEU A 67 8.14 -22.30 12.72
CA LEU A 67 9.15 -23.28 12.30
C LEU A 67 9.99 -23.70 13.51
N SER A 68 10.20 -25.00 13.61
CA SER A 68 11.10 -25.61 14.59
C SER A 68 12.46 -25.75 13.93
N ILE A 69 13.45 -24.99 14.38
CA ILE A 69 14.79 -25.03 13.82
C ILE A 69 15.70 -25.76 14.79
N THR A 70 16.50 -26.68 14.24
CA THR A 70 17.62 -27.32 14.93
C THR A 70 18.91 -26.76 14.33
N ILE A 71 19.78 -26.20 15.17
CA ILE A 71 21.07 -25.65 14.79
C ILE A 71 22.15 -26.37 15.58
N ASN A 72 23.23 -26.76 14.90
CA ASN A 72 24.43 -27.26 15.55
C ASN A 72 25.38 -26.08 15.82
N ASN A 73 25.59 -25.77 17.10
CA ASN A 73 26.31 -24.59 17.59
C ASN A 73 27.76 -24.50 17.10
N ASP A 74 28.38 -25.61 16.71
CA ASP A 74 29.78 -25.67 16.26
C ASP A 74 30.04 -24.89 14.95
N THR A 75 28.98 -24.44 14.26
CA THR A 75 29.08 -23.79 12.95
C THR A 75 29.09 -22.25 12.99
N ILE A 76 28.82 -21.62 14.15
CA ILE A 76 28.48 -20.18 14.19
C ILE A 76 29.67 -19.28 14.59
N GLU A 77 30.65 -19.79 15.35
CA GLU A 77 31.61 -18.90 16.03
C GLU A 77 32.77 -18.36 15.17
N GLN A 78 33.01 -18.87 13.96
CA GLN A 78 34.17 -18.46 13.14
C GLN A 78 33.92 -18.45 11.63
N GLN A 79 32.84 -17.80 11.18
CA GLN A 79 32.51 -17.74 9.76
C GLN A 79 32.32 -16.32 9.24
N ASP A 80 32.80 -16.11 8.00
CA ASP A 80 32.52 -14.90 7.22
C ASP A 80 31.01 -14.59 7.17
N LYS A 81 30.67 -13.30 7.11
CA LYS A 81 29.26 -12.84 7.09
C LYS A 81 28.43 -13.49 5.98
N LEU A 82 29.07 -13.84 4.85
CA LEU A 82 28.43 -14.50 3.70
C LEU A 82 28.17 -15.99 3.95
N THR A 83 29.10 -16.71 4.58
CA THR A 83 28.96 -18.14 4.87
C THR A 83 27.94 -18.36 5.99
N LEU A 84 27.93 -17.49 7.00
CA LEU A 84 26.89 -17.47 8.04
C LEU A 84 25.50 -17.30 7.43
N ARG A 85 25.33 -16.32 6.52
CA ARG A 85 24.05 -16.10 5.83
C ARG A 85 23.58 -17.37 5.11
N ASN A 86 24.46 -18.02 4.35
CA ASN A 86 24.08 -19.21 3.59
C ASN A 86 23.71 -20.39 4.50
N ASN A 87 24.40 -20.56 5.62
CA ASN A 87 24.09 -21.60 6.60
C ASN A 87 22.74 -21.37 7.28
N LEU A 88 22.41 -20.13 7.64
CA LEU A 88 21.09 -19.81 8.19
C LEU A 88 19.96 -20.09 7.18
N ILE A 89 20.17 -19.75 5.91
CA ILE A 89 19.23 -20.07 4.84
C ILE A 89 19.06 -21.59 4.72
N TYR A 90 20.17 -22.34 4.76
CA TYR A 90 20.16 -23.79 4.73
C TYR A 90 19.36 -24.41 5.89
N PHE A 91 19.56 -23.97 7.13
CA PHE A 91 18.80 -24.50 8.28
C PHE A 91 17.30 -24.23 8.17
N ILE A 92 16.90 -23.07 7.64
CA ILE A 92 15.49 -22.75 7.38
C ILE A 92 14.92 -23.69 6.31
N HIS A 93 15.65 -23.87 5.20
CA HIS A 93 15.23 -24.77 4.13
C HIS A 93 15.11 -26.22 4.58
N GLN A 94 16.10 -26.72 5.32
CA GLN A 94 16.05 -28.07 5.90
C GLN A 94 14.82 -28.25 6.81
N SER A 95 14.56 -27.29 7.69
CA SER A 95 13.40 -27.34 8.60
C SER A 95 12.07 -27.31 7.82
N LEU A 96 12.01 -26.60 6.70
CA LEU A 96 10.85 -26.60 5.79
C LEU A 96 10.67 -27.94 5.10
N GLU A 97 11.74 -28.54 4.59
CA GLU A 97 11.70 -29.87 3.96
C GLU A 97 11.23 -30.94 4.95
N GLU A 98 11.79 -30.96 6.16
CA GLU A 98 11.35 -31.86 7.22
C GLU A 98 9.86 -31.68 7.52
N LEU A 99 9.39 -30.43 7.62
CA LEU A 99 7.98 -30.13 7.87
C LEU A 99 7.07 -30.58 6.71
N PHE A 100 7.48 -30.42 5.45
CA PHE A 100 6.60 -30.69 4.30
C PHE A 100 6.82 -32.04 3.59
N SER A 101 7.84 -32.80 3.99
CA SER A 101 8.18 -34.13 3.45
C SER A 101 6.99 -35.11 3.37
N ASN A 102 6.10 -35.08 4.37
CA ASN A 102 4.94 -35.96 4.44
C ASN A 102 3.75 -35.52 3.55
N VAL A 103 3.81 -34.34 2.92
CA VAL A 103 2.67 -33.76 2.19
C VAL A 103 2.97 -33.50 0.72
N ILE A 104 4.24 -33.27 0.38
CA ILE A 104 4.68 -32.94 -0.97
C ILE A 104 5.89 -33.78 -1.33
N ASP A 105 5.89 -34.26 -2.57
CA ASP A 105 7.07 -34.90 -3.16
C ASP A 105 8.16 -33.84 -3.41
N LEU A 106 9.21 -33.88 -2.58
CA LEU A 106 10.36 -32.98 -2.61
C LEU A 106 11.44 -33.43 -3.62
N SER A 107 11.26 -34.60 -4.28
CA SER A 107 12.15 -35.04 -5.36
C SER A 107 12.08 -34.12 -6.57
N ASN A 108 10.92 -33.49 -6.82
CA ASN A 108 10.75 -32.52 -7.89
C ASN A 108 11.36 -31.14 -7.49
N PRO A 109 12.32 -30.59 -8.26
CA PRO A 109 12.94 -29.29 -7.96
C PRO A 109 11.95 -28.12 -7.94
N ASP A 110 10.87 -28.16 -8.74
CA ASP A 110 9.87 -27.10 -8.77
C ASP A 110 9.06 -27.04 -7.47
N ASN A 111 8.69 -28.20 -6.92
CA ASN A 111 8.00 -28.30 -5.64
C ASN A 111 8.86 -27.76 -4.49
N ARG A 112 10.14 -28.13 -4.49
CA ARG A 112 11.11 -27.66 -3.49
C ARG A 112 11.26 -26.13 -3.55
N LYS A 113 11.35 -25.55 -4.76
CA LYS A 113 11.38 -24.10 -4.95
C LYS A 113 10.12 -23.41 -4.41
N ILE A 114 8.95 -24.00 -4.61
CA ILE A 114 7.69 -23.47 -4.07
C ILE A 114 7.72 -23.44 -2.55
N ILE A 115 8.18 -24.52 -1.90
CA ILE A 115 8.30 -24.61 -0.44
C ILE A 115 9.26 -23.54 0.10
N TYR A 116 10.41 -23.36 -0.54
CA TYR A 116 11.39 -22.36 -0.12
C TYR A 116 10.85 -20.94 -0.20
N ASN A 117 10.02 -20.66 -1.21
CA ASN A 117 9.38 -19.37 -1.41
C ASN A 117 8.15 -19.14 -0.51
N ILE A 118 7.83 -20.03 0.43
CA ILE A 118 6.75 -19.82 1.41
C ILE A 118 7.19 -18.85 2.51
N ILE A 119 8.45 -18.90 2.88
CA ILE A 119 9.05 -18.00 3.86
C ILE A 119 9.64 -16.78 3.12
N ASN A 120 9.60 -15.63 3.77
CA ASN A 120 10.20 -14.39 3.28
C ASN A 120 11.72 -14.53 3.11
N ASP A 121 12.28 -13.97 2.03
CA ASP A 121 13.70 -14.06 1.70
C ASP A 121 14.61 -13.50 2.82
N THR A 122 14.09 -12.56 3.61
CA THR A 122 14.81 -11.90 4.72
C THR A 122 14.79 -12.69 6.03
N ALA A 123 14.17 -13.88 6.06
CA ALA A 123 14.05 -14.69 7.28
C ALA A 123 15.39 -15.02 7.95
N HIS A 124 16.47 -15.16 7.16
CA HIS A 124 17.82 -15.37 7.68
C HIS A 124 18.33 -14.22 8.57
N HIS A 125 17.91 -12.98 8.32
CA HIS A 125 18.25 -11.85 9.22
C HIS A 125 17.50 -11.99 10.55
N ASN A 126 16.21 -12.33 10.51
CA ASN A 126 15.43 -12.54 11.74
C ASN A 126 16.00 -13.69 12.57
N LEU A 127 16.51 -14.75 11.92
CA LEU A 127 17.18 -15.86 12.59
C LEU A 127 18.53 -15.45 13.19
N ALA A 128 19.34 -14.68 12.44
CA ALA A 128 20.60 -14.14 12.95
C ALA A 128 20.38 -13.26 14.18
N ASP A 129 19.42 -12.33 14.12
CA ASP A 129 19.06 -11.45 15.24
C ASP A 129 18.58 -12.24 16.47
N PHE A 130 17.89 -13.36 16.25
CA PHE A 130 17.44 -14.24 17.32
C PHE A 130 18.61 -14.98 17.98
N LEU A 131 19.56 -15.48 17.19
CA LEU A 131 20.75 -16.19 17.69
C LEU A 131 21.71 -15.25 18.42
N LEU A 132 21.85 -14.00 17.97
CA LEU A 132 22.59 -12.97 18.69
C LEU A 132 22.03 -12.72 20.09
N LYS A 133 20.71 -12.84 20.26
CA LYS A 133 20.04 -12.71 21.57
C LYS A 133 20.08 -14.00 22.39
N ASN A 134 20.11 -15.17 21.75
CA ASN A 134 20.06 -16.48 22.39
C ASN A 134 21.16 -17.43 21.84
N PRO A 135 22.43 -17.23 22.19
CA PRO A 135 23.55 -17.97 21.57
C PRO A 135 23.61 -19.46 21.95
N LYS A 136 22.95 -19.90 23.03
CA LYS A 136 23.04 -21.28 23.55
C LYS A 136 21.92 -22.23 23.09
N SER A 137 20.95 -21.75 22.30
CA SER A 137 19.79 -22.58 21.91
C SER A 137 20.07 -23.41 20.66
N THR A 138 20.14 -24.73 20.82
CA THR A 138 20.30 -25.72 19.73
C THR A 138 18.98 -26.12 19.07
N LYS A 139 17.85 -26.11 19.81
CA LYS A 139 16.51 -26.38 19.27
C LYS A 139 15.53 -25.34 19.78
N PHE A 140 14.85 -24.66 18.87
CA PHE A 140 13.87 -23.64 19.24
C PHE A 140 12.80 -23.44 18.17
N ASN A 141 11.66 -22.91 18.62
CA ASN A 141 10.53 -22.57 17.76
C ASN A 141 10.52 -21.05 17.54
N ILE A 142 10.52 -20.63 16.29
CA ILE A 142 10.52 -19.21 15.93
C ILE A 142 9.46 -18.95 14.86
N TRP A 143 8.85 -17.76 14.94
CA TRP A 143 7.86 -17.29 14.00
C TRP A 143 8.53 -16.57 12.83
N PHE A 144 8.43 -17.14 11.64
CA PHE A 144 8.89 -16.48 10.42
C PHE A 144 7.74 -15.82 9.68
N GLN A 145 8.03 -14.67 9.06
CA GLN A 145 7.09 -14.04 8.14
C GLN A 145 7.01 -14.86 6.85
N SER A 146 5.79 -15.10 6.38
CA SER A 146 5.58 -15.70 5.07
C SER A 146 5.90 -14.71 3.96
N SER A 147 6.23 -15.22 2.78
CA SER A 147 6.39 -14.41 1.57
C SER A 147 5.09 -13.72 1.15
N THR A 148 5.21 -12.66 0.34
CA THR A 148 4.04 -11.96 -0.23
C THR A 148 3.14 -12.88 -1.06
N THR A 149 3.71 -13.81 -1.82
CA THR A 149 2.96 -14.75 -2.68
C THR A 149 2.15 -15.72 -1.83
N PHE A 150 2.75 -16.27 -0.77
CA PHE A 150 2.07 -17.18 0.14
C PHE A 150 1.00 -16.48 0.98
N ASN A 151 1.28 -15.27 1.47
CA ASN A 151 0.30 -14.45 2.19
C ASN A 151 -0.92 -14.14 1.33
N LYS A 152 -0.71 -13.86 0.03
CA LYS A 152 -1.80 -13.71 -0.95
C LYS A 152 -2.53 -15.03 -1.16
N ALA A 153 -1.86 -16.18 -1.19
CA ALA A 153 -2.50 -17.50 -1.32
C ALA A 153 -3.43 -17.82 -0.14
N ILE A 154 -3.03 -17.45 1.07
CA ILE A 154 -3.86 -17.65 2.28
C ILE A 154 -5.08 -16.73 2.28
N LYS A 155 -4.88 -15.45 1.96
CA LYS A 155 -5.96 -14.45 1.99
C LYS A 155 -6.92 -14.60 0.82
N ASN A 156 -6.36 -14.79 -0.37
CA ASN A 156 -7.08 -14.94 -1.61
C ASN A 156 -7.14 -16.43 -1.92
N LYS A 157 -8.20 -17.10 -1.44
CA LYS A 157 -8.47 -18.55 -1.61
C LYS A 157 -8.52 -19.02 -3.07
N ASN A 158 -8.33 -18.12 -4.02
CA ASN A 158 -8.44 -18.33 -5.46
C ASN A 158 -7.10 -18.66 -6.15
N ILE A 159 -6.01 -18.85 -5.40
CA ILE A 159 -4.75 -19.29 -6.00
C ILE A 159 -4.85 -20.78 -6.32
N ASN A 160 -4.96 -21.08 -7.61
CA ASN A 160 -5.15 -22.42 -8.17
C ASN A 160 -3.88 -23.30 -8.13
N HIS A 161 -3.05 -23.16 -7.10
CA HIS A 161 -1.86 -23.98 -6.91
C HIS A 161 -2.17 -25.07 -5.89
N ALA A 162 -2.36 -26.30 -6.37
CA ALA A 162 -2.69 -27.46 -5.53
C ALA A 162 -1.67 -27.67 -4.37
N ILE A 163 -0.40 -27.33 -4.62
CA ILE A 163 0.67 -27.40 -3.62
C ILE A 163 0.41 -26.43 -2.46
N TYR A 164 0.11 -25.16 -2.75
CA TYR A 164 -0.17 -24.19 -1.69
C TYR A 164 -1.38 -24.59 -0.85
N GLN A 165 -2.43 -25.15 -1.46
CA GLN A 165 -3.59 -25.62 -0.71
C GLN A 165 -3.22 -26.74 0.28
N LYS A 166 -2.40 -27.70 -0.13
CA LYS A 166 -1.91 -28.78 0.75
C LYS A 166 -1.05 -28.24 1.90
N VAL A 167 -0.15 -27.30 1.62
CA VAL A 167 0.70 -26.65 2.64
C VAL A 167 -0.17 -25.88 3.64
N ILE A 168 -1.10 -25.06 3.15
CA ILE A 168 -1.98 -24.25 3.99
C ILE A 168 -2.82 -25.16 4.88
N ALA A 169 -3.42 -26.22 4.32
CA ALA A 169 -4.20 -27.19 5.10
C ALA A 169 -3.37 -27.85 6.21
N LYS A 170 -2.13 -28.28 5.91
CA LYS A 170 -1.23 -28.85 6.93
C LYS A 170 -0.96 -27.86 8.05
N LEU A 171 -0.54 -26.65 7.69
CA LEU A 171 -0.15 -25.62 8.66
C LEU A 171 -1.34 -25.14 9.51
N GLN A 172 -2.55 -25.12 8.95
CA GLN A 172 -3.78 -24.81 9.68
C GLN A 172 -4.15 -25.95 10.65
N ASN A 173 -4.07 -27.21 10.20
CA ASN A 173 -4.35 -28.37 11.04
C ASN A 173 -3.39 -28.47 12.24
N GLU A 174 -2.12 -28.10 12.05
CA GLU A 174 -1.11 -28.10 13.10
C GLU A 174 -1.07 -26.81 13.94
N ASN A 175 -1.98 -25.85 13.72
CA ASN A 175 -2.00 -24.54 14.38
C ASN A 175 -0.66 -23.77 14.31
N ARG A 176 0.08 -23.93 13.20
CA ARG A 176 1.38 -23.29 12.97
C ARG A 176 1.29 -21.96 12.23
N ILE A 177 0.09 -21.43 12.02
CA ILE A 177 -0.15 -20.15 11.33
C ILE A 177 -0.73 -19.14 12.31
N LYS A 178 -0.18 -17.92 12.27
CA LYS A 178 -0.74 -16.75 12.96
C LYS A 178 -0.75 -15.54 12.05
N VAL A 179 -1.86 -14.81 12.00
CA VAL A 179 -1.89 -13.49 11.36
C VAL A 179 -1.39 -12.46 12.37
N SER A 180 -0.42 -11.64 11.95
CA SER A 180 0.19 -10.61 12.76
C SER A 180 0.22 -9.29 11.98
N PHE A 181 0.18 -8.18 12.71
CA PHE A 181 0.48 -6.88 12.14
C PHE A 181 1.96 -6.82 11.71
N ASN A 182 2.23 -6.17 10.57
CA ASN A 182 3.58 -6.07 9.99
C ASN A 182 4.23 -4.73 10.33
N ASP A 183 4.75 -4.57 11.54
CA ASP A 183 5.47 -3.34 11.95
C ASP A 183 6.71 -3.05 11.08
N ALA A 184 7.29 -4.10 10.49
CA ALA A 184 8.44 -3.96 9.60
C ALA A 184 8.12 -3.16 8.34
N LEU A 185 6.86 -3.13 7.92
CA LEU A 185 6.39 -2.39 6.75
C LEU A 185 6.43 -0.86 6.97
N PHE A 186 6.48 -0.43 8.23
CA PHE A 186 6.66 0.97 8.58
C PHE A 186 8.12 1.27 8.93
N THR A 187 8.75 0.41 9.75
CA THR A 187 10.04 0.69 10.39
C THR A 187 11.27 0.23 9.58
N LYS A 188 11.15 -0.83 8.77
CA LYS A 188 12.30 -1.37 8.02
C LYS A 188 12.37 -0.72 6.63
N TYR A 189 13.59 -0.36 6.24
CA TYR A 189 13.92 0.14 4.90
C TYR A 189 14.82 -0.89 4.22
N ASN A 190 14.24 -1.88 3.55
CA ASN A 190 14.99 -2.81 2.72
C ASN A 190 14.49 -2.73 1.27
N SER A 191 15.33 -2.24 0.37
CA SER A 191 14.96 -2.04 -1.04
C SER A 191 14.83 -3.35 -1.85
N ARG A 192 15.29 -4.49 -1.31
CA ARG A 192 15.35 -5.76 -2.06
C ARG A 192 14.10 -6.63 -1.92
N SER A 193 13.28 -6.39 -0.89
CA SER A 193 12.15 -7.27 -0.57
C SER A 193 10.90 -6.42 -0.31
N PRO A 194 9.91 -6.40 -1.23
CA PRO A 194 8.71 -5.55 -1.11
C PRO A 194 7.90 -5.81 0.17
N GLU A 195 8.02 -7.00 0.74
CA GLU A 195 7.45 -7.44 2.03
C GLU A 195 7.98 -6.69 3.27
N ASN A 196 9.18 -6.13 3.18
CA ASN A 196 9.85 -5.40 4.26
C ASN A 196 10.16 -3.94 3.84
N THR A 197 9.51 -3.43 2.80
CA THR A 197 9.73 -2.08 2.31
C THR A 197 8.93 -1.06 3.12
N GLY A 198 9.62 -0.05 3.63
CA GLY A 198 9.07 1.03 4.45
C GLY A 198 8.18 1.99 3.67
N ILE A 199 6.86 1.97 3.93
CA ILE A 199 5.92 2.97 3.37
C ILE A 199 6.23 4.38 3.89
N LEU A 200 6.82 4.49 5.10
CA LEU A 200 7.11 5.79 5.72
C LEU A 200 8.00 6.68 4.85
N GLY A 201 8.99 6.11 4.15
CA GLY A 201 9.86 6.89 3.25
C GLY A 201 9.07 7.52 2.10
N SER A 202 8.19 6.74 1.46
CA SER A 202 7.32 7.25 0.39
C SER A 202 6.33 8.29 0.92
N LEU A 203 5.77 8.07 2.11
CA LEU A 203 4.81 8.98 2.73
C LEU A 203 5.45 10.34 3.02
N ILE A 204 6.65 10.34 3.61
CA ILE A 204 7.42 11.54 3.92
C ILE A 204 7.79 12.28 2.63
N GLY A 205 8.25 11.57 1.60
CA GLY A 205 8.55 12.16 0.30
C GLY A 205 7.33 12.85 -0.34
N SER A 206 6.17 12.18 -0.37
CA SER A 206 4.93 12.78 -0.89
C SER A 206 4.48 13.99 -0.07
N MET A 207 4.62 13.96 1.25
CA MET A 207 4.32 15.11 2.11
C MET A 207 5.21 16.30 1.78
N PHE A 208 6.52 16.10 1.62
CA PHE A 208 7.43 17.16 1.21
C PHE A 208 7.06 17.75 -0.15
N THR A 209 6.70 16.92 -1.14
CA THR A 209 6.25 17.40 -2.45
C THR A 209 5.01 18.30 -2.33
N ILE A 210 4.02 17.92 -1.53
CA ILE A 210 2.81 18.71 -1.31
C ILE A 210 3.14 20.04 -0.62
N ILE A 211 3.97 20.01 0.43
CA ILE A 211 4.39 21.21 1.17
C ILE A 211 5.13 22.18 0.27
N ILE A 212 6.10 21.70 -0.51
CA ILE A 212 6.87 22.52 -1.44
C ILE A 212 5.94 23.12 -2.49
N CYS A 213 5.09 22.30 -3.11
CA CYS A 213 4.12 22.76 -4.10
C CYS A 213 3.20 23.86 -3.54
N LEU A 214 2.64 23.65 -2.34
CA LEU A 214 1.76 24.61 -1.69
C LEU A 214 2.48 25.92 -1.35
N THR A 215 3.74 25.83 -0.90
CA THR A 215 4.58 26.98 -0.56
C THR A 215 4.81 27.90 -1.77
N PHE A 216 4.90 27.36 -2.99
CA PHE A 216 5.03 28.17 -4.21
C PHE A 216 3.66 28.53 -4.83
N ALA A 217 2.71 27.60 -4.86
CA ALA A 217 1.41 27.80 -5.49
C ALA A 217 0.57 28.88 -4.78
N LEU A 218 0.63 28.95 -3.44
CA LEU A 218 -0.13 29.95 -2.68
C LEU A 218 0.30 31.39 -3.01
N PRO A 219 1.59 31.78 -2.90
CA PRO A 219 2.03 33.12 -3.28
C PRO A 219 1.70 33.48 -4.73
N ILE A 220 1.94 32.57 -5.67
CA ILE A 220 1.69 32.80 -7.11
C ILE A 220 0.19 32.98 -7.38
N GLY A 221 -0.65 32.18 -6.74
CA GLY A 221 -2.11 32.31 -6.87
C GLY A 221 -2.62 33.64 -6.30
N ILE A 222 -2.11 34.05 -5.14
CA ILE A 222 -2.49 35.31 -4.49
C ILE A 222 -2.06 36.51 -5.35
N THR A 223 -0.81 36.54 -5.83
CA THR A 223 -0.32 37.65 -6.67
C THR A 223 -1.05 37.72 -8.00
N SER A 224 -1.34 36.59 -8.64
CA SER A 224 -2.14 36.54 -9.87
C SER A 224 -3.56 37.10 -9.66
N GLY A 225 -4.21 36.77 -8.54
CA GLY A 225 -5.52 37.30 -8.19
C GLY A 225 -5.52 38.82 -7.98
N ILE A 226 -4.48 39.34 -7.31
CA ILE A 226 -4.29 40.80 -7.12
C ILE A 226 -4.09 41.49 -8.48
N CYS A 227 -3.19 40.99 -9.33
CA CYS A 227 -2.94 41.58 -10.66
C CYS A 227 -4.20 41.59 -11.53
N LEU A 228 -5.00 40.52 -11.52
CA LEU A 228 -6.25 40.46 -12.29
C LEU A 228 -7.28 41.46 -11.76
N SER A 229 -7.35 41.64 -10.44
CA SER A 229 -8.26 42.60 -9.81
C SER A 229 -7.93 44.04 -10.20
N GLU A 230 -6.64 44.35 -10.38
CA GLU A 230 -6.17 45.67 -10.80
C GLU A 230 -6.48 45.90 -12.28
N LEU A 231 -6.28 44.89 -13.12
CA LEU A 231 -6.60 44.91 -14.56
C LEU A 231 -8.09 45.12 -14.86
N ILE A 232 -8.99 44.61 -14.01
CA ILE A 232 -10.45 44.81 -14.15
C ILE A 232 -10.86 46.23 -13.73
N ARG A 233 -10.04 46.90 -12.91
CA ARG A 233 -10.33 48.21 -12.34
C ARG A 233 -9.86 49.36 -13.23
N ILE A 234 -8.87 49.12 -14.08
CA ILE A 234 -8.34 50.02 -15.13
C ILE A 234 -9.24 49.93 -16.36
#